data_AF-A0A9D9GS65-F1
#
_entry.id   AF-A0A9D9GS65-F1
#
_cell.length_a   1.000
_cell.length_b   1.000
_cell.length_c   1.000
_cell.angle_alpha   90.00
_cell.angle_beta   90.00
_cell.angle_gamma   90.00
#
_symmetry.space_group_name_H-M   'P 1'
#
loop_
_entity.id
_entity.type
_entity.pdbx_description
1 polymer ?
#
loop_
_entity_poly.entity_id
_entity_poly.type
_entity_poly.pdbx_seq_one_letter_code
_entity_poly.pdbx_strand_id
1 'polypeptide(L)'
;MKLKYITVGGISDLTKMDDIIKILRAAPNAELALDAHPDDIKMGTARRVWFENILRTVKNMSRNLHLVVRVNGQWAEKFCCGNIPYDLIEYFYLMRKTGLPVIKRWQINIADNHPGVFQSGNVAKLLKNYQNYEFIFQYSPKEYRRIHRLDETGAKFSVIYNINNTLLPPMFDNHPQGYAGNISPENVSERIARIALYANQRRDIWISAEKKLKNPITSEFDIARALKYIKNANAAMR
;
A
#
# COMPACT_ATOMS: atom_id res chain seq x y z
N MET A 1 -15.64 11.99 -6.99
CA MET A 1 -14.54 11.04 -6.70
C MET A 1 -14.24 11.17 -5.21
N LYS A 2 -13.80 10.12 -4.51
CA LYS A 2 -13.37 10.23 -3.09
C LYS A 2 -12.01 9.58 -2.90
N LEU A 3 -11.23 10.11 -1.95
CA LEU A 3 -9.98 9.47 -1.51
C LEU A 3 -10.31 8.48 -0.39
N LYS A 4 -10.34 7.19 -0.75
CA LYS A 4 -10.49 6.07 0.19
C LYS A 4 -9.33 6.01 1.17
N TYR A 5 -8.10 6.19 0.66
CA TYR A 5 -6.88 6.24 1.48
C TYR A 5 -5.91 7.31 0.97
N ILE A 6 -5.14 7.86 1.91
CA ILE A 6 -3.95 8.68 1.66
C ILE A 6 -2.78 7.97 2.32
N THR A 7 -2.02 7.22 1.52
CA THR A 7 -0.98 6.32 1.99
C THR A 7 0.36 7.05 2.12
N VAL A 8 0.93 7.02 3.32
CA VAL A 8 2.25 7.56 3.65
C VAL A 8 3.24 6.40 3.77
N GLY A 9 4.20 6.32 2.85
CA GLY A 9 5.31 5.36 2.89
C GLY A 9 6.65 6.01 3.22
N GLY A 10 7.72 5.20 3.27
CA GLY A 10 9.10 5.67 3.46
C GLY A 10 9.53 5.83 4.91
N ILE A 11 8.70 5.37 5.85
CA ILE A 11 9.03 5.30 7.26
C ILE A 11 10.03 4.18 7.54
N SER A 12 10.96 4.46 8.45
CA SER A 12 12.01 3.54 8.90
C SER A 12 11.85 3.25 10.40
N ASP A 13 12.67 2.35 10.93
CA ASP A 13 12.85 2.12 12.37
C ASP A 13 13.39 3.34 13.14
N LEU A 14 13.82 4.39 12.44
CA LEU A 14 14.12 5.70 13.01
C LEU A 14 12.86 6.56 13.23
N THR A 15 11.71 6.16 12.67
CA THR A 15 10.46 6.91 12.82
C THR A 15 9.82 6.58 14.17
N LYS A 16 9.65 7.61 15.02
CA LYS A 16 9.09 7.47 16.37
C LYS A 16 7.62 7.06 16.33
N MET A 17 7.19 6.27 17.32
CA MET A 17 5.80 5.82 17.43
C MET A 17 4.80 6.97 17.55
N ASP A 18 5.14 8.04 18.27
CA ASP A 18 4.27 9.22 18.39
C ASP A 18 4.00 9.88 17.03
N ASP A 19 5.01 9.90 16.16
CA ASP A 19 4.90 10.47 14.82
C ASP A 19 4.03 9.60 13.91
N ILE A 20 4.13 8.28 14.03
CA ILE A 20 3.24 7.32 13.38
C ILE A 20 1.79 7.54 13.82
N ILE A 21 1.55 7.70 15.13
CA ILE A 21 0.21 7.94 15.67
C ILE A 21 -0.34 9.29 15.18
N LYS A 22 0.50 10.34 15.12
CA LYS A 22 0.09 11.64 14.56
C LYS A 22 -0.35 11.51 13.11
N ILE A 23 0.40 10.80 12.27
CA ILE A 23 0.05 10.56 10.85
C ILE A 23 -1.30 9.85 10.74
N LEU A 24 -1.45 8.73 11.45
CA LEU A 24 -2.67 7.91 11.38
C LEU A 24 -3.91 8.61 11.96
N ARG A 25 -3.73 9.64 12.81
CA ARG A 25 -4.82 10.46 13.35
C ARG A 25 -5.08 11.74 12.54
N ALA A 26 -4.19 12.12 11.62
CA ALA A 26 -4.27 13.37 10.87
C ALA A 26 -5.54 13.46 10.00
N ALA A 27 -6.02 12.33 9.48
CA ALA A 27 -7.28 12.24 8.76
C ALA A 27 -7.90 10.84 8.90
N PRO A 28 -9.24 10.67 8.79
CA PRO A 28 -9.88 9.36 8.87
C PRO A 28 -9.43 8.35 7.81
N ASN A 29 -8.99 8.83 6.64
CA ASN A 29 -8.49 8.04 5.52
C ASN A 29 -6.95 7.99 5.46
N ALA A 30 -6.23 8.50 6.46
CA ALA A 30 -4.78 8.39 6.51
C ALA A 30 -4.37 6.93 6.69
N GLU A 31 -3.45 6.46 5.84
CA GLU A 31 -2.92 5.11 5.84
C GLU A 31 -1.40 5.13 5.92
N LEU A 32 -0.82 4.19 6.65
CA LEU A 32 0.63 4.03 6.76
C LEU A 32 1.10 2.81 5.96
N ALA A 33 2.11 2.99 5.11
CA ALA A 33 2.73 1.90 4.37
C ALA A 33 3.92 1.33 5.15
N LEU A 34 3.86 0.03 5.46
CA LEU A 34 4.95 -0.71 6.08
C LEU A 34 5.65 -1.57 5.02
N ASP A 35 6.96 -1.38 4.84
CA ASP A 35 7.73 -2.23 3.93
C ASP A 35 8.11 -3.55 4.61
N ALA A 36 7.67 -4.64 4.00
CA ALA A 36 8.04 -5.99 4.35
C ALA A 36 8.97 -6.54 3.25
N HIS A 37 10.27 -6.52 3.54
CA HIS A 37 11.30 -7.14 2.72
C HIS A 37 12.03 -8.20 3.56
N PRO A 38 12.31 -9.40 3.01
CA PRO A 38 12.98 -10.47 3.76
C PRO A 38 14.36 -10.07 4.28
N ASP A 39 15.05 -9.12 3.63
CA ASP A 39 16.35 -8.64 4.10
C ASP A 39 16.28 -7.65 5.27
N ASP A 40 15.17 -6.92 5.41
CA ASP A 40 15.06 -5.82 6.38
C ASP A 40 14.42 -6.28 7.69
N ILE A 41 13.39 -7.13 7.61
CA ILE A 41 12.63 -7.59 8.79
C ILE A 41 12.97 -9.03 9.21
N LYS A 42 14.28 -9.35 9.24
CA LYS A 42 14.83 -10.60 9.79
C LYS A 42 14.69 -10.68 11.31
N MET A 43 14.79 -11.90 11.84
CA MET A 43 14.85 -12.12 13.29
C MET A 43 16.01 -11.32 13.91
N GLY A 44 15.75 -10.62 15.02
CA GLY A 44 16.77 -9.83 15.73
C GLY A 44 17.06 -8.43 15.18
N THR A 45 16.44 -7.99 14.08
CA THR A 45 16.67 -6.63 13.56
C THR A 45 15.85 -5.58 14.30
N ALA A 46 16.41 -4.37 14.48
CA ALA A 46 15.68 -3.22 15.02
C ALA A 46 14.42 -2.92 14.20
N ARG A 47 14.52 -3.07 12.87
CA ARG A 47 13.41 -2.97 11.93
C ARG A 47 12.26 -3.93 12.24
N ARG A 48 12.55 -5.20 12.56
CA ARG A 48 11.50 -6.17 12.94
C ARG A 48 10.84 -5.78 14.26
N VAL A 49 11.63 -5.45 15.29
CA VAL A 49 11.09 -5.03 16.60
C VAL A 49 10.18 -3.80 16.45
N TRP A 50 10.63 -2.82 15.66
CA TRP A 50 9.85 -1.62 15.35
C TRP A 50 8.55 -1.95 14.60
N PHE A 51 8.60 -2.83 13.60
CA PHE A 51 7.44 -3.26 12.81
C PHE A 51 6.40 -3.94 13.71
N GLU A 52 6.83 -4.89 14.55
CA GLU A 52 5.97 -5.58 15.51
C GLU A 52 5.37 -4.63 16.55
N ASN A 53 6.13 -3.62 16.99
CA ASN A 53 5.63 -2.62 17.93
C ASN A 53 4.50 -1.77 17.33
N ILE A 54 4.58 -1.42 16.03
CA ILE A 54 3.47 -0.75 15.32
C ILE A 54 2.24 -1.64 15.32
N LEU A 55 2.38 -2.91 14.92
CA LEU A 55 1.25 -3.83 14.85
C LEU A 55 0.59 -4.02 16.21
N ARG A 56 1.39 -4.18 17.28
CA ARG A 56 0.90 -4.30 18.66
C ARG A 56 0.16 -3.05 19.11
N THR A 57 0.72 -1.87 18.81
CA THR A 57 0.11 -0.58 19.12
C THR A 57 -1.23 -0.44 18.41
N VAL A 58 -1.26 -0.62 17.09
CA VAL A 58 -2.48 -0.51 16.29
C VAL A 58 -3.53 -1.52 16.73
N LYS A 59 -3.15 -2.77 17.04
CA LYS A 59 -4.05 -3.81 17.55
C LYS A 59 -4.81 -3.39 18.81
N ASN A 60 -4.15 -2.65 19.69
CA ASN A 60 -4.69 -2.25 21.00
C ASN A 60 -5.44 -0.91 20.97
N MET A 61 -5.43 -0.19 19.84
CA MET A 61 -6.14 1.09 19.73
C MET A 61 -7.64 0.87 19.45
N SER A 62 -8.48 1.64 20.15
CA SER A 62 -9.94 1.63 19.97
C SER A 62 -10.37 2.06 18.57
N ARG A 63 -9.62 2.97 17.94
CA ARG A 63 -9.86 3.41 16.56
C ARG A 63 -9.19 2.47 15.57
N ASN A 64 -9.88 2.17 14.48
CA ASN A 64 -9.30 1.52 13.31
C ASN A 64 -8.35 2.50 12.63
N LEU A 65 -7.05 2.24 12.72
CA LEU A 65 -6.02 2.94 11.97
C LEU A 65 -5.64 2.10 10.76
N HIS A 66 -5.44 2.74 9.62
CA HIS A 66 -5.22 2.06 8.35
C HIS A 66 -3.75 1.77 8.14
N LEU A 67 -3.44 0.49 7.93
CA LEU A 67 -2.12 0.01 7.54
C LEU A 67 -2.23 -0.71 6.19
N VAL A 68 -1.23 -0.48 5.34
CA VAL A 68 -0.94 -1.33 4.18
C VAL A 68 0.46 -1.90 4.33
N VAL A 69 0.60 -3.22 4.16
CA VAL A 69 1.92 -3.84 4.08
C VAL A 69 2.32 -3.96 2.61
N ARG A 70 3.49 -3.44 2.26
CA ARG A 70 4.11 -3.56 0.95
C ARG A 70 5.07 -4.73 1.00
N VAL A 71 4.67 -5.84 0.39
CA VAL A 71 5.44 -7.07 0.32
C VAL A 71 6.37 -6.98 -0.88
N ASN A 72 7.67 -7.15 -0.64
CA ASN A 72 8.73 -6.99 -1.62
C ASN A 72 9.63 -8.24 -1.68
N GLY A 73 10.48 -8.31 -2.71
CA GLY A 73 11.49 -9.36 -2.87
C GLY A 73 10.89 -10.77 -2.96
N GLN A 74 11.60 -11.76 -2.42
CA GLN A 74 11.20 -13.18 -2.46
C GLN A 74 9.83 -13.45 -1.82
N TRP A 75 9.40 -12.62 -0.86
CA TRP A 75 8.06 -12.76 -0.29
C TRP A 75 6.95 -12.38 -1.27
N ALA A 76 7.17 -11.37 -2.11
CA ALA A 76 6.21 -11.03 -3.16
C ALA A 76 6.09 -12.18 -4.18
N GLU A 77 7.18 -12.88 -4.48
CA GLU A 77 7.17 -14.06 -5.35
C GLU A 77 6.31 -15.20 -4.78
N LYS A 78 6.37 -15.45 -3.46
CA LYS A 78 5.52 -16.46 -2.83
C LYS A 78 4.04 -16.13 -2.99
N PHE A 79 3.66 -14.86 -2.86
CA PHE A 79 2.29 -14.42 -3.16
C PHE A 79 1.92 -14.66 -4.62
N CYS A 80 2.83 -14.43 -5.58
CA CYS A 80 2.62 -14.73 -7.01
C CYS A 80 2.44 -16.23 -7.31
N CYS A 81 2.84 -17.11 -6.39
CA CYS A 81 2.58 -18.55 -6.45
C CYS A 81 1.33 -18.99 -5.66
N GLY A 82 0.55 -18.03 -5.13
CA GLY A 82 -0.64 -18.31 -4.32
C GLY A 82 -0.35 -18.72 -2.87
N ASN A 83 0.82 -18.37 -2.33
CA ASN A 83 1.22 -18.72 -0.97
C ASN A 83 1.46 -17.46 -0.13
N ILE A 84 1.04 -17.49 1.13
CA ILE A 84 1.45 -16.49 2.13
C ILE A 84 2.84 -16.90 2.63
N PRO A 85 3.85 -16.03 2.58
CA PRO A 85 5.18 -16.31 3.13
C PRO A 85 5.09 -16.67 4.61
N TYR A 86 5.80 -17.73 5.03
CA TYR A 86 5.79 -18.21 6.41
C TYR A 86 6.12 -17.10 7.43
N ASP A 87 7.14 -16.29 7.12
CA ASP A 87 7.58 -15.17 7.97
C ASP A 87 6.52 -14.07 8.15
N LEU A 88 5.51 -14.01 7.28
CA LEU A 88 4.44 -13.03 7.34
C LEU A 88 3.13 -13.61 7.89
N ILE A 89 3.05 -14.92 8.15
CA ILE A 89 1.82 -15.60 8.62
C ILE A 89 1.30 -14.95 9.90
N GLU A 90 2.17 -14.71 10.88
CA GLU A 90 1.76 -14.11 12.15
C GLU A 90 1.17 -12.70 11.98
N TYR A 91 1.71 -11.92 11.05
CA TYR A 91 1.22 -10.57 10.75
C TYR A 91 -0.08 -10.62 9.94
N PHE A 92 -0.17 -11.58 9.02
CA PHE A 92 -1.34 -11.80 8.17
C PHE A 92 -2.57 -12.16 9.00
N TYR A 93 -2.42 -13.08 9.96
CA TYR A 93 -3.50 -13.51 10.85
C TYR A 93 -3.65 -12.67 12.12
N LEU A 94 -2.94 -11.55 12.23
CA LEU A 94 -3.05 -10.71 13.42
C LEU A 94 -4.41 -10.01 13.46
N MET A 95 -5.25 -10.40 14.42
CA MET A 95 -6.60 -9.85 14.57
C MET A 95 -6.69 -8.82 15.71
N ARG A 96 -7.57 -7.83 15.51
CA ARG A 96 -8.06 -6.92 16.56
C ARG A 96 -9.08 -7.64 17.43
N LYS A 97 -9.38 -7.06 18.62
CA LYS A 97 -10.47 -7.54 19.50
C LYS A 97 -11.84 -7.55 18.81
N THR A 98 -12.03 -6.70 17.80
CA THR A 98 -13.26 -6.63 16.99
C THR A 98 -13.41 -7.78 15.99
N GLY A 99 -12.44 -8.70 15.89
CA GLY A 99 -12.44 -9.78 14.90
C GLY A 99 -12.02 -9.34 13.49
N LEU A 100 -11.61 -8.08 13.30
CA LEU A 100 -11.07 -7.60 12.04
C LEU A 100 -9.54 -7.73 12.00
N PRO A 101 -8.94 -7.99 10.82
CA PRO A 101 -7.48 -7.98 10.67
C PRO A 101 -6.88 -6.63 11.07
N VAL A 102 -5.71 -6.66 11.72
CA VAL A 102 -4.90 -5.47 11.98
C VAL A 102 -4.40 -4.88 10.64
N ILE A 103 -3.97 -5.75 9.72
CA ILE A 103 -3.56 -5.38 8.37
C ILE A 103 -4.59 -5.94 7.38
N LYS A 104 -5.42 -5.06 6.83
CA LYS A 104 -6.42 -5.44 5.81
C LYS A 104 -5.84 -5.40 4.39
N ARG A 105 -4.86 -4.53 4.14
CA ARG A 105 -4.36 -4.22 2.80
C ARG A 105 -2.95 -4.73 2.60
N TRP A 106 -2.76 -5.52 1.55
CA TRP A 106 -1.50 -6.18 1.22
C TRP A 106 -1.12 -5.82 -0.22
N GLN A 107 -0.12 -4.97 -0.38
CA GLN A 107 0.41 -4.57 -1.67
C GLN A 107 1.56 -5.48 -2.08
N ILE A 108 1.40 -6.19 -3.18
CA ILE A 108 2.38 -7.13 -3.72
C ILE A 108 3.19 -6.40 -4.79
N ASN A 109 4.42 -6.03 -4.43
CA ASN A 109 5.34 -5.34 -5.32
C ASN A 109 6.16 -6.36 -6.11
N ILE A 110 5.67 -6.68 -7.30
CA ILE A 110 6.36 -7.55 -8.24
C ILE A 110 7.43 -6.70 -8.94
N ALA A 111 8.70 -6.88 -8.59
CA ALA A 111 9.80 -6.17 -9.23
C ALA A 111 10.34 -6.95 -10.44
N ASP A 112 10.86 -6.21 -11.43
CA ASP A 112 11.28 -6.71 -12.74
C ASP A 112 12.34 -7.83 -12.69
N ASN A 113 13.14 -7.92 -11.63
CA ASN A 113 14.28 -8.84 -11.52
C ASN A 113 13.91 -10.21 -10.91
N HIS A 114 12.64 -10.45 -10.66
CA HIS A 114 12.16 -11.67 -10.01
C HIS A 114 11.42 -12.55 -11.02
N PRO A 115 12.07 -13.62 -11.53
CA PRO A 115 11.55 -14.46 -12.62
C PRO A 115 10.44 -15.42 -12.17
N GLY A 116 9.97 -15.34 -10.93
CA GLY A 116 8.91 -16.18 -10.39
C GLY A 116 7.70 -16.24 -11.33
N VAL A 117 7.29 -17.46 -11.67
CA VAL A 117 6.11 -17.70 -12.51
C VAL A 117 4.88 -17.21 -11.76
N PHE A 118 4.18 -16.22 -12.31
CA PHE A 118 2.90 -15.77 -11.78
C PHE A 118 1.82 -16.83 -12.07
N GLN A 119 1.33 -17.50 -11.03
CA GLN A 119 0.36 -18.59 -11.13
C GLN A 119 -1.05 -18.06 -10.89
N SER A 120 -1.65 -17.42 -11.90
CA SER A 120 -2.94 -16.72 -11.78
C SER A 120 -4.04 -17.57 -11.11
N GLY A 121 -4.16 -18.85 -11.45
CA GLY A 121 -5.13 -19.75 -10.83
C GLY A 121 -4.91 -19.99 -9.32
N ASN A 122 -3.67 -20.08 -8.87
CA ASN A 122 -3.35 -20.25 -7.44
C ASN A 122 -3.50 -18.94 -6.68
N VAL A 123 -3.10 -17.82 -7.29
CA VAL A 123 -3.37 -16.48 -6.77
C VAL A 123 -4.88 -16.25 -6.64
N ALA A 124 -5.68 -16.57 -7.65
CA ALA A 124 -7.14 -16.43 -7.60
C ALA A 124 -7.76 -17.25 -6.44
N LYS A 125 -7.30 -18.48 -6.21
CA LYS A 125 -7.71 -19.29 -5.05
C LYS A 125 -7.35 -18.64 -3.72
N LEU A 126 -6.14 -18.11 -3.60
CA LEU A 126 -5.71 -17.37 -2.41
C LEU A 126 -6.65 -16.18 -2.13
N LEU A 127 -6.89 -15.34 -3.14
CA LEU A 127 -7.77 -14.17 -3.04
C LEU A 127 -9.20 -14.57 -2.65
N LYS A 128 -9.72 -15.68 -3.20
CA LYS A 128 -11.04 -16.22 -2.86
C LYS A 128 -11.13 -16.71 -1.41
N ASN A 129 -10.05 -17.26 -0.86
CA ASN A 129 -10.01 -17.76 0.52
C ASN A 129 -9.92 -16.63 1.56
N TYR A 130 -9.39 -15.47 1.16
CA TYR A 130 -9.11 -14.35 2.06
C TYR A 130 -9.90 -13.08 1.68
N GLN A 131 -11.22 -13.20 1.48
CA GLN A 131 -12.07 -12.10 1.00
C GLN A 131 -12.17 -10.91 1.96
N ASN A 132 -11.84 -11.10 3.23
CA ASN A 132 -11.77 -10.01 4.22
C ASN A 132 -10.53 -9.12 4.06
N TYR A 133 -9.59 -9.52 3.21
CA TYR A 133 -8.36 -8.80 2.89
C TYR A 133 -8.46 -8.16 1.50
N GLU A 134 -7.70 -7.10 1.30
CA GLU A 134 -7.57 -6.40 0.02
C GLU A 134 -6.14 -6.59 -0.49
N PHE A 135 -6.01 -7.40 -1.54
CA PHE A 135 -4.74 -7.58 -2.25
C PHE A 135 -4.60 -6.54 -3.36
N ILE A 136 -3.47 -5.85 -3.36
CA ILE A 136 -3.15 -4.77 -4.29
C ILE A 136 -1.97 -5.21 -5.14
N PHE A 137 -2.14 -5.24 -6.46
CA PHE A 137 -1.05 -5.53 -7.39
C PHE A 137 -0.52 -4.23 -7.99
N GLN A 138 0.80 -4.08 -7.97
CA GLN A 138 1.45 -2.96 -8.64
C GLN A 138 1.39 -3.17 -10.16
N TYR A 139 0.81 -2.21 -10.87
CA TYR A 139 0.78 -2.20 -12.31
C TYR A 139 1.99 -1.49 -12.90
N SER A 140 2.57 -2.13 -13.91
CA SER A 140 3.44 -1.52 -14.90
C SER A 140 3.12 -2.16 -16.27
N PRO A 141 3.51 -1.52 -17.40
CA PRO A 141 3.37 -2.15 -18.72
C PRO A 141 4.02 -3.54 -18.80
N LYS A 142 5.09 -3.79 -18.03
CA LYS A 142 5.76 -5.09 -17.96
C LYS A 142 4.92 -6.14 -17.23
N GLU A 143 4.19 -5.74 -16.19
CA GLU A 143 3.33 -6.62 -15.39
C GLU A 143 1.95 -6.87 -16.04
N TYR A 144 1.60 -6.15 -17.11
CA TYR A 144 0.28 -6.23 -17.76
C TYR A 144 -0.20 -7.65 -17.99
N ARG A 145 0.62 -8.52 -18.61
CA ARG A 145 0.23 -9.90 -18.93
C ARG A 145 -0.13 -10.72 -17.69
N ARG A 146 0.57 -10.49 -16.56
CA ARG A 146 0.34 -11.24 -15.31
C ARG A 146 -0.98 -10.79 -14.66
N ILE A 147 -1.20 -9.48 -14.57
CA ILE A 147 -2.42 -8.92 -13.98
C ILE A 147 -3.64 -9.21 -14.85
N HIS A 148 -3.52 -9.13 -16.18
CA HIS A 148 -4.58 -9.50 -17.13
C HIS A 148 -5.01 -10.95 -16.97
N ARG A 149 -4.05 -11.89 -16.88
CA ARG A 149 -4.36 -13.30 -16.62
C ARG A 149 -5.02 -13.54 -15.27
N LEU A 150 -4.77 -12.70 -14.27
CA LEU A 150 -5.49 -12.76 -13.00
C LEU A 150 -6.92 -12.23 -13.16
N ASP A 151 -7.10 -11.14 -13.87
CA ASP A 151 -8.41 -10.55 -14.18
C ASP A 151 -9.33 -11.55 -14.90
N GLU A 152 -8.80 -12.27 -15.90
CA GLU A 152 -9.52 -13.34 -16.63
C GLU A 152 -10.03 -14.47 -15.72
N THR A 153 -9.48 -14.64 -14.51
CA THR A 153 -10.00 -15.63 -13.54
C THR A 153 -11.23 -15.15 -12.77
N GLY A 154 -11.61 -13.87 -12.89
CA GLY A 154 -12.67 -13.23 -12.10
C GLY A 154 -12.27 -12.94 -10.65
N ALA A 155 -10.98 -12.97 -10.32
CA ALA A 155 -10.49 -12.71 -8.97
C ALA A 155 -10.73 -11.24 -8.55
N LYS A 156 -11.09 -11.04 -7.28
CA LYS A 156 -11.24 -9.69 -6.70
C LYS A 156 -9.89 -9.21 -6.16
N PHE A 157 -9.34 -8.17 -6.78
CA PHE A 157 -8.12 -7.50 -6.35
C PHE A 157 -8.21 -6.00 -6.65
N SER A 158 -7.24 -5.25 -6.14
CA SER A 158 -7.06 -3.82 -6.42
C SER A 158 -5.76 -3.58 -7.17
N VAL A 159 -5.65 -2.46 -7.85
CA VAL A 159 -4.48 -2.13 -8.68
C VAL A 159 -3.89 -0.80 -8.27
N ILE A 160 -2.57 -0.73 -8.10
CA ILE A 160 -1.86 0.54 -7.90
C ILE A 160 -1.03 0.88 -9.14
N TYR A 161 -1.33 2.03 -9.75
CA TYR A 161 -0.66 2.55 -10.94
C TYR A 161 0.48 3.49 -10.56
N ASN A 162 1.62 3.35 -11.23
CA ASN A 162 2.76 4.25 -11.05
C ASN A 162 2.74 5.38 -12.11
N ILE A 163 2.48 6.62 -11.70
CA ILE A 163 2.16 7.79 -12.54
C ILE A 163 3.32 8.79 -12.65
N ASN A 164 4.56 8.29 -12.78
CA ASN A 164 5.78 9.12 -12.73
C ASN A 164 5.71 10.39 -13.62
N ASN A 165 5.37 10.23 -14.92
CA ASN A 165 5.40 11.33 -15.90
C ASN A 165 4.09 11.47 -16.70
N THR A 166 3.48 10.36 -17.10
CA THR A 166 2.26 10.35 -17.90
C THR A 166 1.21 9.51 -17.20
N LEU A 167 0.00 10.06 -17.07
CA LEU A 167 -1.15 9.30 -16.62
C LEU A 167 -1.78 8.65 -17.85
N LEU A 168 -1.82 7.31 -17.85
CA LEU A 168 -2.55 6.54 -18.84
C LEU A 168 -3.95 6.23 -18.29
N PRO A 169 -4.95 6.05 -19.16
CA PRO A 169 -6.23 5.48 -18.76
C PRO A 169 -6.02 4.19 -17.97
N PRO A 170 -6.83 3.90 -16.94
CA PRO A 170 -6.66 2.68 -16.18
C PRO A 170 -7.00 1.47 -17.06
N MET A 171 -6.13 0.46 -17.04
CA MET A 171 -6.35 -0.78 -17.80
C MET A 171 -7.39 -1.69 -17.14
N PHE A 172 -7.45 -1.66 -15.81
CA PHE A 172 -8.32 -2.50 -15.00
C PHE A 172 -9.45 -1.67 -14.41
N ASP A 173 -10.32 -1.23 -15.31
CA ASP A 173 -11.42 -0.33 -15.01
C ASP A 173 -12.55 -0.97 -14.22
N ASN A 174 -12.51 -2.23 -13.79
CA ASN A 174 -13.51 -2.78 -12.87
C ASN A 174 -12.96 -3.02 -11.45
N HIS A 175 -11.70 -2.67 -11.21
CA HIS A 175 -11.01 -2.88 -9.95
C HIS A 175 -10.86 -1.56 -9.18
N PRO A 176 -10.76 -1.59 -7.83
CA PRO A 176 -10.35 -0.42 -7.06
C PRO A 176 -8.94 0.05 -7.47
N GLN A 177 -8.75 1.36 -7.57
CA GLN A 177 -7.56 1.96 -8.18
C GLN A 177 -6.79 2.86 -7.22
N GLY A 178 -5.48 2.66 -7.18
CA GLY A 178 -4.52 3.47 -6.46
C GLY A 178 -3.54 4.13 -7.39
N TYR A 179 -2.98 5.25 -6.95
CA TYR A 179 -1.99 5.98 -7.74
C TYR A 179 -0.78 6.33 -6.88
N ALA A 180 0.41 5.98 -7.36
CA ALA A 180 1.70 6.27 -6.74
C ALA A 180 2.64 6.88 -7.77
N GLY A 181 3.82 7.35 -7.33
CA GLY A 181 4.86 7.84 -8.24
C GLY A 181 4.92 9.36 -8.35
N ASN A 182 6.04 9.93 -7.91
CA ASN A 182 6.33 11.37 -7.91
C ASN A 182 5.27 12.28 -7.26
N ILE A 183 4.37 11.74 -6.43
CA ILE A 183 3.40 12.52 -5.65
C ILE A 183 4.12 13.11 -4.42
N SER A 184 3.94 14.41 -4.18
CA SER A 184 4.54 15.17 -3.08
C SER A 184 3.51 16.08 -2.42
N PRO A 185 3.81 16.66 -1.24
CA PRO A 185 2.96 17.68 -0.64
C PRO A 185 2.69 18.87 -1.56
N GLU A 186 3.66 19.22 -2.40
CA GLU A 186 3.60 20.39 -3.29
C GLU A 186 2.75 20.16 -4.54
N ASN A 187 2.71 18.92 -5.07
CA ASN A 187 2.01 18.63 -6.33
C ASN A 187 0.76 17.76 -6.18
N VAL A 188 0.43 17.29 -4.97
CA VAL A 188 -0.67 16.34 -4.77
C VAL A 188 -2.01 16.84 -5.30
N SER A 189 -2.33 18.14 -5.16
CA SER A 189 -3.59 18.69 -5.70
C SER A 189 -3.66 18.58 -7.22
N GLU A 190 -2.57 18.95 -7.92
CA GLU A 190 -2.49 18.83 -9.37
C GLU A 190 -2.56 17.34 -9.80
N ARG A 191 -1.87 16.46 -9.08
CA ARG A 191 -1.87 15.01 -9.37
C ARG A 191 -3.26 14.41 -9.19
N ILE A 192 -3.99 14.78 -8.13
CA ILE A 192 -5.39 14.36 -7.93
C ILE A 192 -6.29 14.86 -9.06
N ALA A 193 -6.16 16.13 -9.45
CA ALA A 193 -6.94 16.69 -10.56
C ALA A 193 -6.69 15.94 -11.87
N ARG A 194 -5.42 15.62 -12.17
CA ARG A 194 -5.06 14.79 -13.32
C ARG A 194 -5.68 13.38 -13.22
N ILE A 195 -5.58 12.74 -12.05
CA ILE A 195 -6.21 11.43 -11.82
C ILE A 195 -7.71 11.49 -12.11
N ALA A 196 -8.41 12.54 -11.67
CA ALA A 196 -9.84 12.71 -11.88
C ALA A 196 -10.26 12.83 -13.36
N LEU A 197 -9.33 13.14 -14.28
CA LEU A 197 -9.61 13.17 -15.72
C LEU A 197 -9.75 11.76 -16.32
N TYR A 198 -9.10 10.76 -15.72
CA TYR A 198 -9.04 9.39 -16.23
C TYR A 198 -9.76 8.38 -15.32
N ALA A 199 -9.68 8.59 -14.01
CA ALA A 199 -10.47 7.85 -13.06
C ALA A 199 -11.93 8.29 -13.21
N ASN A 200 -12.83 7.33 -13.44
CA ASN A 200 -14.26 7.61 -13.45
C ASN A 200 -14.64 8.40 -12.18
N GLN A 201 -15.19 9.60 -12.36
CA GLN A 201 -15.45 10.56 -11.28
C GLN A 201 -16.35 10.00 -10.16
N ARG A 202 -17.07 8.89 -10.37
CA ARG A 202 -17.89 8.25 -9.33
C ARG A 202 -17.13 7.27 -8.44
N ARG A 203 -15.83 7.07 -8.66
CA ARG A 203 -15.04 6.06 -7.94
C ARG A 203 -14.32 6.59 -6.71
N ASP A 204 -14.12 5.65 -5.81
CA ASP A 204 -13.20 5.76 -4.69
C ASP A 204 -11.81 5.31 -5.17
N ILE A 205 -10.82 6.19 -5.03
CA ILE A 205 -9.42 5.92 -5.36
C ILE A 205 -8.56 6.05 -4.11
N TRP A 206 -7.30 5.65 -4.17
CA TRP A 206 -6.32 6.08 -3.17
C TRP A 206 -5.05 6.61 -3.81
N ILE A 207 -4.28 7.36 -3.04
CA ILE A 207 -2.97 7.88 -3.45
C ILE A 207 -1.90 7.41 -2.48
N SER A 208 -0.68 7.23 -2.99
CA SER A 208 0.47 6.79 -2.20
C SER A 208 1.71 7.62 -2.53
N ALA A 209 2.37 8.12 -1.48
CA ALA A 209 3.61 8.87 -1.59
C ALA A 209 4.67 8.30 -0.63
N GLU A 210 5.92 8.32 -1.08
CA GLU A 210 7.07 7.83 -0.30
C GLU A 210 8.27 8.75 -0.48
N LYS A 211 8.94 8.69 -1.64
CA LYS A 211 10.27 9.33 -1.82
C LYS A 211 10.22 10.84 -1.60
N LYS A 212 9.12 11.49 -1.98
CA LYS A 212 8.93 12.93 -1.83
C LYS A 212 8.44 13.36 -0.44
N LEU A 213 8.20 12.41 0.46
CA LEU A 213 7.89 12.65 1.88
C LEU A 213 9.15 12.62 2.76
N LYS A 214 10.30 12.29 2.18
CA LYS A 214 11.60 12.35 2.85
C LYS A 214 12.15 13.77 2.82
N ASN A 215 13.01 14.09 3.79
CA ASN A 215 13.82 15.29 3.79
C ASN A 215 14.76 15.27 2.56
N PRO A 216 14.79 16.32 1.73
CA PRO A 216 15.61 16.35 0.51
C PRO A 216 17.12 16.26 0.76
N ILE A 217 17.59 16.62 1.95
CA ILE A 217 19.00 16.66 2.33
C ILE A 217 19.41 15.34 2.99
N THR A 218 18.68 14.91 4.02
CA THR A 218 19.06 13.72 4.80
C THR A 218 18.51 12.42 4.23
N SER A 219 17.54 12.48 3.31
CA SER A 219 16.78 11.32 2.82
C SER A 219 16.04 10.54 3.91
N GLU A 220 15.93 11.09 5.12
CA GLU A 220 15.15 10.53 6.22
C GLU A 220 13.67 10.90 6.08
N PHE A 221 12.80 10.13 6.72
CA PHE A 221 11.38 10.41 6.73
C PHE A 221 11.07 11.74 7.45
N ASP A 222 10.28 12.61 6.81
CA ASP A 222 9.91 13.92 7.36
C ASP A 222 8.41 13.95 7.68
N ILE A 223 8.09 13.92 8.99
CA ILE A 223 6.70 13.97 9.46
C ILE A 223 5.98 15.24 9.02
N ALA A 224 6.63 16.40 9.01
CA ALA A 224 6.00 17.66 8.64
C ALA A 224 5.57 17.61 7.16
N ARG A 225 6.41 17.03 6.30
CA ARG A 225 6.07 16.79 4.89
C ARG A 225 4.93 15.78 4.76
N ALA A 226 4.94 14.68 5.50
CA ALA A 226 3.85 13.70 5.48
C ALA A 226 2.49 14.30 5.91
N LEU A 227 2.47 15.10 6.97
CA LEU A 227 1.26 15.80 7.43
C LEU A 227 0.78 16.84 6.41
N LYS A 228 1.71 17.59 5.80
CA LYS A 228 1.38 18.54 4.72
C LYS A 228 0.79 17.82 3.50
N TYR A 229 1.33 16.66 3.13
CA TYR A 229 0.78 15.82 2.08
C TYR A 229 -0.66 15.39 2.36
N ILE A 230 -0.95 14.87 3.56
CA ILE A 230 -2.31 14.47 3.97
C ILE A 230 -3.28 15.67 3.94
N LYS A 231 -2.84 16.82 4.46
CA LYS A 231 -3.64 18.05 4.46
C LYS A 231 -4.00 18.48 3.04
N ASN A 232 -3.01 18.57 2.16
CA ASN A 232 -3.19 19.04 0.79
C ASN A 232 -4.02 18.06 -0.05
N ALA A 233 -3.82 16.75 0.14
CA ALA A 233 -4.63 15.71 -0.50
C ALA A 233 -6.12 15.83 -0.15
N ASN A 234 -6.44 16.01 1.14
CA ASN A 234 -7.83 16.19 1.57
C ASN A 234 -8.44 17.51 1.09
N ALA A 235 -7.65 18.58 1.02
CA ALA A 235 -8.10 19.87 0.49
C ALA A 235 -8.44 19.79 -1.00
N ALA A 236 -7.68 19.00 -1.79
CA ALA A 236 -7.92 18.82 -3.22
C ALA A 236 -9.20 18.03 -3.57
N MET A 237 -9.88 17.45 -2.56
CA MET A 237 -11.13 16.71 -2.73
C MET A 237 -12.38 17.50 -2.32
N ARG A 238 -12.21 18.73 -1.82
CA ARG A 238 -13.30 19.65 -1.50
C ARG A 238 -13.64 20.49 -2.73
#